data_AF-A0AAR2LHA6-F1
#
_entry.id   AF-A0AAR2LHA6-F1
#
_cell.length_a   1.000
_cell.length_b   1.000
_cell.length_c   1.000
_cell.angle_alpha   90.00
_cell.angle_beta   90.00
_cell.angle_gamma   90.00
#
_symmetry.space_group_name_H-M   'P 1'
#
loop_
_entity.id
_entity.type
_entity.pdbx_description
1 polymer ?
#
loop_
_entity_poly.entity_id
_entity_poly.type
_entity_poly.pdbx_seq_one_letter_code
_entity_poly.pdbx_strand_id
1 'polypeptide(L)'
;MSAACPPQSPAVAKTEVPLEGWCPLLAATFAYWDNILGPRVRHIWAPKGQGSLLLSDGEVTFLANHTLNGEILRSAESGAVDVKFFVLSEKGVIIVSLIFDGELKGDKNTCALSIILPQSELNFYLPLHSVCVERLKHIVRKGRICMQKGYSIISMLTSEIVPIMELLSSMKTHSVPEEVDIKDTLLNDDDIGDSCHEDFLHKAISSHLQTCGCSVVVGSNPDKVNKIVFTLCLFLTPAERKCSRLCRADDSFKYDTGLFVQGLLKDSTGSFVLPYRQVLYSPYPTTHIDVDINTVKQMPPCHEHTYHQRRYMRAELSALWRNVPQPK
;
A
#
# COMPACT_ATOMS: atom_id res chain seq x y z
N MET A 1 -43.13 -29.23 11.07
CA MET A 1 -42.83 -28.19 10.07
C MET A 1 -41.37 -27.80 10.25
N SER A 2 -40.47 -28.35 9.45
CA SER A 2 -39.04 -28.03 9.54
C SER A 2 -38.79 -26.70 8.84
N ALA A 3 -38.31 -25.71 9.58
CA ALA A 3 -37.82 -24.46 9.02
C ALA A 3 -36.66 -24.79 8.06
N ALA A 4 -36.88 -24.56 6.77
CA ALA A 4 -35.86 -24.70 5.75
C ALA A 4 -34.76 -23.66 6.02
N CYS A 5 -33.56 -24.13 6.36
CA CYS A 5 -32.36 -23.31 6.32
C CYS A 5 -32.24 -22.65 4.94
N PRO A 6 -31.91 -21.36 4.85
CA PRO A 6 -31.63 -20.75 3.55
C PRO A 6 -30.50 -21.53 2.86
N PRO A 7 -30.53 -21.65 1.52
CA PRO A 7 -29.50 -22.36 0.78
C PRO A 7 -28.13 -21.76 1.11
N GLN A 8 -27.20 -22.59 1.59
CA GLN A 8 -25.83 -22.18 1.82
C GLN A 8 -25.24 -21.67 0.50
N SER A 9 -24.91 -20.39 0.45
CA SER A 9 -24.11 -19.83 -0.64
C SER A 9 -22.86 -20.70 -0.83
N PRO A 10 -22.43 -21.00 -2.07
CA PRO A 10 -21.24 -21.80 -2.29
C PRO A 10 -20.05 -21.18 -1.56
N ALA A 11 -19.32 -22.01 -0.80
CA ALA A 11 -18.19 -21.57 0.00
C ALA A 11 -17.20 -20.78 -0.86
N VAL A 12 -16.93 -19.54 -0.47
CA VAL A 12 -16.01 -18.65 -1.20
C VAL A 12 -14.58 -19.06 -0.87
N ALA A 13 -13.71 -19.13 -1.88
CA ALA A 13 -12.31 -19.44 -1.65
C ALA A 13 -11.67 -18.37 -0.77
N LYS A 14 -11.02 -18.79 0.31
CA LYS A 14 -10.44 -17.91 1.33
C LYS A 14 -8.98 -18.27 1.59
N THR A 15 -8.13 -17.25 1.67
CA THR A 15 -6.74 -17.37 2.12
C THR A 15 -6.58 -16.62 3.43
N GLU A 16 -6.11 -17.32 4.46
CA GLU A 16 -5.70 -16.68 5.71
C GLU A 16 -4.25 -16.23 5.60
N VAL A 17 -4.02 -14.93 5.79
CA VAL A 17 -2.71 -14.31 5.71
C VAL A 17 -2.09 -14.29 7.11
N PRO A 18 -0.98 -15.02 7.35
CA PRO A 18 -0.25 -14.89 8.60
C PRO A 18 0.45 -13.52 8.61
N LEU A 19 0.12 -12.68 9.59
CA LEU A 19 0.74 -11.38 9.79
C LEU A 19 1.32 -11.33 11.20
N GLU A 20 2.43 -10.61 11.36
CA GLU A 20 2.93 -10.27 12.69
C GLU A 20 2.08 -9.17 13.31
N GLY A 21 1.51 -9.43 14.48
CA GLY A 21 0.72 -8.47 15.22
C GLY A 21 -0.69 -8.23 14.68
N TRP A 22 -1.27 -7.07 15.01
CA TRP A 22 -2.65 -6.72 14.69
C TRP A 22 -2.75 -6.04 13.32
N CYS A 23 -3.65 -6.54 12.46
CA CYS A 23 -3.95 -5.97 11.16
C CYS A 23 -5.19 -5.06 11.21
N PRO A 24 -5.13 -3.82 10.70
CA PRO A 24 -6.30 -2.93 10.67
C PRO A 24 -7.34 -3.32 9.61
N LEU A 25 -7.02 -4.21 8.67
CA LEU A 25 -7.98 -4.70 7.68
C LEU A 25 -8.78 -5.88 8.24
N LEU A 26 -10.07 -5.91 7.96
CA LEU A 26 -10.91 -7.09 8.19
C LEU A 26 -10.73 -8.12 7.08
N ALA A 27 -10.68 -7.65 5.82
CA ALA A 27 -10.50 -8.48 4.65
C ALA A 27 -10.10 -7.64 3.43
N ALA A 28 -9.54 -8.31 2.43
CA ALA A 28 -9.54 -7.85 1.04
C ALA A 28 -10.32 -8.84 0.18
N THR A 29 -11.02 -8.35 -0.84
CA THR A 29 -11.88 -9.18 -1.68
C THR A 29 -11.65 -8.91 -3.16
N PHE A 30 -11.73 -9.98 -3.95
CA PHE A 30 -11.85 -9.87 -5.39
C PHE A 30 -13.24 -10.38 -5.81
N ALA A 31 -14.02 -9.49 -6.42
CA ALA A 31 -15.37 -9.76 -6.88
C ALA A 31 -15.51 -9.44 -8.37
N TYR A 32 -16.51 -10.03 -9.01
CA TYR A 32 -16.84 -9.80 -10.41
C TYR A 32 -18.36 -9.83 -10.62
N TRP A 33 -18.82 -9.15 -11.66
CA TRP A 33 -20.21 -9.21 -12.11
C TRP A 33 -20.44 -10.47 -12.94
N ASP A 34 -21.37 -11.32 -12.52
CA ASP A 34 -21.88 -12.46 -13.29
C ASP A 34 -23.19 -12.06 -13.96
N ASN A 35 -23.31 -12.22 -15.28
CA ASN A 35 -24.48 -11.76 -16.03
C ASN A 35 -25.78 -12.49 -15.67
N ILE A 36 -25.71 -13.64 -15.00
CA ILE A 36 -26.87 -14.42 -14.58
C ILE A 36 -27.14 -14.20 -13.09
N LEU A 37 -26.08 -14.24 -12.28
CA LEU A 37 -26.19 -14.27 -10.81
C LEU A 37 -25.94 -12.92 -10.14
N GLY A 38 -25.54 -11.90 -10.88
CA GLY A 38 -25.13 -10.60 -10.33
C GLY A 38 -23.73 -10.63 -9.72
N PRO A 39 -23.41 -9.76 -8.75
CA PRO A 39 -22.07 -9.70 -8.17
C PRO A 39 -21.71 -10.95 -7.40
N ARG A 40 -20.47 -11.41 -7.59
CA ARG A 40 -19.93 -12.60 -6.94
C ARG A 40 -18.54 -12.36 -6.41
N VAL A 41 -18.34 -12.73 -5.15
CA VAL A 41 -16.99 -12.79 -4.56
C VAL A 41 -16.31 -14.06 -5.06
N ARG A 42 -15.13 -13.90 -5.66
CA ARG A 42 -14.31 -15.00 -6.15
C ARG A 42 -13.27 -15.42 -5.12
N HIS A 43 -12.73 -14.47 -4.37
CA HIS A 43 -11.70 -14.76 -3.37
C HIS A 43 -11.70 -13.74 -2.22
N ILE A 44 -11.34 -14.22 -1.02
CA ILE A 44 -11.21 -13.42 0.19
C ILE A 44 -9.80 -13.63 0.76
N TRP A 45 -9.07 -12.55 1.02
CA TRP A 45 -7.87 -12.55 1.84
C TRP A 45 -8.22 -11.98 3.20
N ALA A 46 -7.99 -12.73 4.28
CA ALA A 46 -8.29 -12.31 5.64
C ALA A 46 -7.06 -12.49 6.54
N PRO A 47 -6.78 -11.58 7.48
CA PRO A 47 -5.70 -11.78 8.45
C PRO A 47 -6.01 -12.98 9.35
N LYS A 48 -4.99 -13.81 9.60
CA LYS A 48 -5.09 -14.96 10.50
C LYS A 48 -5.15 -14.51 11.96
N GLY A 49 -6.02 -15.13 12.76
CA GLY A 49 -6.02 -14.95 14.23
C GLY A 49 -6.92 -13.84 14.80
N GLN A 50 -7.66 -13.09 13.97
CA GLN A 50 -8.62 -12.06 14.45
C GLN A 50 -10.04 -12.60 14.69
N GLY A 51 -10.17 -13.81 15.23
CA GLY A 51 -11.36 -14.68 15.22
C GLY A 51 -12.72 -14.14 15.69
N SER A 52 -12.83 -12.90 16.19
CA SER A 52 -14.11 -12.26 16.58
C SER A 52 -14.45 -10.98 15.80
N LEU A 53 -13.53 -10.41 15.02
CA LEU A 53 -13.73 -9.18 14.23
C LEU A 53 -13.91 -9.47 12.72
N LEU A 54 -13.77 -10.74 12.32
CA LEU A 54 -13.88 -11.15 10.93
C LEU A 54 -15.35 -11.16 10.50
N LEU A 55 -15.62 -10.48 9.38
CA LEU A 55 -16.91 -10.52 8.72
C LEU A 55 -17.24 -11.95 8.29
N SER A 56 -18.50 -12.36 8.47
CA SER A 56 -18.98 -13.63 7.92
C SER A 56 -18.93 -13.60 6.39
N ASP A 57 -18.79 -14.77 5.75
CA ASP A 57 -18.79 -14.87 4.28
C ASP A 57 -20.06 -14.24 3.65
N GLY A 58 -21.19 -14.33 4.36
CA GLY A 58 -22.45 -13.69 3.96
C GLY A 58 -22.38 -12.17 3.98
N GLU A 59 -21.77 -11.58 4.99
CA GLU A 59 -21.55 -10.13 5.06
C GLU A 59 -20.58 -9.66 3.98
N VAL A 60 -19.47 -10.37 3.78
CA VAL A 60 -18.52 -10.04 2.71
C VAL A 60 -19.18 -10.06 1.33
N THR A 61 -20.05 -11.05 1.09
CA THR A 61 -20.82 -11.16 -0.15
C THR A 61 -21.82 -10.01 -0.28
N PHE A 62 -22.51 -9.64 0.80
CA PHE A 62 -23.40 -8.48 0.84
C PHE A 62 -22.65 -7.17 0.49
N LEU A 63 -21.46 -6.97 1.05
CA LEU A 63 -20.65 -5.77 0.76
C LEU A 63 -20.20 -5.74 -0.70
N ALA A 64 -19.79 -6.88 -1.28
CA ALA A 64 -19.45 -6.96 -2.69
C ALA A 64 -20.65 -6.66 -3.60
N ASN A 65 -21.84 -7.12 -3.23
CA ASN A 65 -23.08 -6.78 -3.92
C ASN A 65 -23.35 -5.28 -3.89
N HIS A 66 -23.18 -4.64 -2.73
CA HIS A 66 -23.38 -3.20 -2.58
C HIS A 66 -22.41 -2.38 -3.46
N THR A 67 -21.16 -2.83 -3.59
CA THR A 67 -20.16 -2.17 -4.44
C THR A 67 -20.47 -2.27 -5.94
N LEU A 68 -20.92 -3.44 -6.42
CA LEU A 68 -21.00 -3.75 -7.86
C LEU A 68 -22.41 -3.59 -8.47
N ASN A 69 -23.49 -3.61 -7.68
CA ASN A 69 -24.86 -3.49 -8.19
C ASN A 69 -25.16 -2.17 -8.92
N GLY A 70 -24.41 -1.10 -8.63
CA GLY A 70 -24.55 0.17 -9.34
C GLY A 70 -23.84 0.22 -10.70
N GLU A 71 -23.06 -0.80 -11.08
CA GLU A 71 -22.10 -0.74 -12.20
C GLU A 71 -22.58 -1.42 -13.48
N ILE A 72 -23.82 -1.91 -13.52
CA ILE A 72 -24.38 -2.76 -14.59
C ILE A 72 -24.34 -2.10 -15.98
N LEU A 73 -24.36 -0.78 -16.03
CA LEU A 73 -24.32 0.02 -17.26
C LEU A 73 -23.10 0.92 -17.33
N ARG A 74 -22.02 0.57 -16.62
CA ARG A 74 -20.81 1.38 -16.58
C ARG A 74 -20.24 1.54 -18.00
N SER A 75 -20.23 2.79 -18.48
CA SER A 75 -19.53 3.21 -19.70
C SER A 75 -18.22 3.90 -19.31
N ALA A 76 -17.24 3.13 -18.84
CA ALA A 76 -15.92 3.66 -18.53
C ALA A 76 -15.01 3.67 -19.77
N GLU A 77 -14.09 4.63 -19.82
CA GLU A 77 -13.03 4.62 -20.83
C GLU A 77 -12.22 3.33 -20.72
N SER A 78 -11.85 2.77 -21.88
CA SER A 78 -11.07 1.53 -21.93
C SER A 78 -9.79 1.66 -21.10
N GLY A 79 -9.69 0.89 -20.03
CA GLY A 79 -8.54 0.91 -19.13
C GLY A 79 -8.66 1.85 -17.92
N ALA A 80 -9.79 2.54 -17.71
CA ALA A 80 -10.04 3.32 -16.50
C ALA A 80 -10.19 2.40 -15.26
N VAL A 81 -9.77 2.89 -14.10
CA VAL A 81 -9.96 2.21 -12.80
C VAL A 81 -10.61 3.23 -11.88
N ASP A 82 -11.87 2.99 -11.52
CA ASP A 82 -12.63 3.91 -10.68
C ASP A 82 -12.44 3.50 -9.23
N VAL A 83 -12.26 4.49 -8.37
CA VAL A 83 -12.07 4.28 -6.93
C VAL A 83 -13.35 4.73 -6.24
N LYS A 84 -13.95 3.84 -5.47
CA LYS A 84 -15.08 4.16 -4.60
C LYS A 84 -14.69 4.00 -3.15
N PHE A 85 -15.09 4.97 -2.34
CA PHE A 85 -14.89 4.99 -0.91
C PHE A 85 -16.26 5.00 -0.23
N PHE A 86 -16.57 3.95 0.52
CA PHE A 86 -17.85 3.79 1.21
C PHE A 86 -17.64 3.76 2.71
N VAL A 87 -18.48 4.47 3.45
CA VAL A 87 -18.60 4.37 4.90
C VAL A 87 -19.98 3.79 5.20
N LEU A 88 -20.02 2.54 5.67
CA LEU A 88 -21.24 1.80 5.94
C LEU A 88 -21.45 1.74 7.45
N SER A 89 -22.02 2.81 8.01
CA SER A 89 -22.20 2.95 9.46
C SER A 89 -23.05 1.85 10.08
N GLU A 90 -24.06 1.34 9.36
CA GLU A 90 -24.92 0.24 9.82
C GLU A 90 -24.14 -1.07 10.06
N LYS A 91 -23.01 -1.24 9.37
CA LYS A 91 -22.13 -2.40 9.49
C LYS A 91 -20.82 -2.07 10.19
N GLY A 92 -20.60 -0.81 10.56
CA GLY A 92 -19.38 -0.36 11.21
C GLY A 92 -18.12 -0.61 10.37
N VAL A 93 -18.20 -0.51 9.04
CA VAL A 93 -17.07 -0.75 8.13
C VAL A 93 -16.87 0.37 7.12
N ILE A 94 -15.64 0.47 6.65
CA ILE A 94 -15.22 1.28 5.50
C ILE A 94 -14.79 0.33 4.40
N ILE A 95 -15.17 0.65 3.16
CA ILE A 95 -14.76 -0.11 1.98
C ILE A 95 -14.09 0.84 1.01
N VAL A 96 -12.89 0.47 0.57
CA VAL A 96 -12.25 1.09 -0.59
C VAL A 96 -12.20 0.08 -1.72
N SER A 97 -12.93 0.37 -2.79
CA SER A 97 -13.10 -0.53 -3.93
C SER A 97 -12.53 0.10 -5.19
N LEU A 98 -11.63 -0.62 -5.86
CA LEU A 98 -11.19 -0.31 -7.21
C LEU A 98 -12.03 -1.12 -8.18
N ILE A 99 -12.84 -0.45 -8.98
CA ILE A 99 -13.75 -1.06 -9.95
C ILE A 99 -13.14 -0.92 -11.34
N PHE A 100 -13.08 -2.02 -12.07
CA PHE A 100 -12.36 -2.08 -13.34
C PHE A 100 -12.89 -3.18 -14.24
N ASP A 101 -12.87 -2.98 -15.55
CA ASP A 101 -13.15 -4.06 -16.50
C ASP A 101 -12.00 -5.06 -16.57
N GLY A 102 -12.33 -6.35 -16.60
CA GLY A 102 -11.39 -7.42 -16.80
C GLY A 102 -11.99 -8.57 -17.59
N GLU A 103 -11.15 -9.51 -18.00
CA GLU A 103 -11.55 -10.66 -18.81
C GLU A 103 -11.42 -11.95 -18.00
N LEU A 104 -12.54 -12.57 -17.65
CA LEU A 104 -12.56 -13.81 -16.89
C LEU A 104 -13.11 -14.91 -17.78
N LYS A 105 -12.28 -15.94 -18.04
CA LYS A 105 -12.65 -17.10 -18.88
C LYS A 105 -13.12 -16.70 -20.30
N GLY A 106 -12.58 -15.61 -20.86
CA GLY A 106 -12.95 -15.09 -22.18
C GLY A 106 -14.13 -14.10 -22.18
N ASP A 107 -14.85 -13.98 -21.07
CA ASP A 107 -15.94 -13.01 -20.93
C ASP A 107 -15.43 -11.70 -20.34
N LYS A 108 -15.87 -10.57 -20.92
CA LYS A 108 -15.67 -9.26 -20.32
C LYS A 108 -16.60 -9.10 -19.12
N ASN A 109 -16.01 -8.82 -17.96
CA ASN A 109 -16.73 -8.69 -16.71
C ASN A 109 -16.25 -7.44 -15.96
N THR A 110 -17.17 -6.73 -15.33
CA THR A 110 -16.83 -5.69 -14.37
C THR A 110 -16.33 -6.34 -13.09
N CYS A 111 -15.12 -6.01 -12.67
CA CYS A 111 -14.46 -6.56 -11.50
C CYS A 111 -14.27 -5.47 -10.42
N ALA A 112 -14.20 -5.90 -9.17
CA ALA A 112 -13.84 -5.04 -8.04
C ALA A 112 -12.79 -5.70 -7.17
N LEU A 113 -11.72 -4.95 -6.87
CA LEU A 113 -10.76 -5.27 -5.82
C LEU A 113 -11.04 -4.34 -4.65
N SER A 114 -11.40 -4.89 -3.49
CA SER A 114 -11.77 -4.09 -2.32
C SER A 114 -10.91 -4.41 -1.12
N ILE A 115 -10.59 -3.38 -0.32
CA ILE A 115 -10.09 -3.52 1.04
C ILE A 115 -11.15 -3.05 2.02
N ILE A 116 -11.33 -3.79 3.10
CA ILE A 116 -12.38 -3.59 4.09
C ILE A 116 -11.73 -3.37 5.45
N LEU A 117 -12.07 -2.26 6.10
CA LEU A 117 -11.56 -1.86 7.41
C LEU A 117 -12.73 -1.58 8.35
N PRO A 118 -12.55 -1.70 9.69
CA PRO A 118 -13.52 -1.19 10.64
C PRO A 118 -13.68 0.33 10.51
N GLN A 119 -14.88 0.84 10.75
CA GLN A 119 -15.14 2.29 10.72
C GLN A 119 -14.32 3.05 11.77
N SER A 120 -13.96 2.40 12.89
CA SER A 120 -13.06 2.97 13.90
C SER A 120 -11.68 3.34 13.35
N GLU A 121 -11.27 2.75 12.21
CA GLU A 121 -9.98 2.98 11.58
C GLU A 121 -10.01 4.11 10.52
N LEU A 122 -11.11 4.87 10.41
CA LEU A 122 -11.26 5.94 9.41
C LEU A 122 -10.11 6.95 9.46
N ASN A 123 -9.87 7.53 10.63
CA ASN A 123 -8.86 8.59 10.82
C ASN A 123 -7.43 8.08 10.63
N PHE A 124 -7.21 6.78 10.86
CA PHE A 124 -5.94 6.12 10.58
C PHE A 124 -5.73 5.92 9.08
N TYR A 125 -6.76 5.50 8.36
CA TYR A 125 -6.66 5.15 6.95
C TYR A 125 -6.62 6.37 6.01
N LEU A 126 -7.32 7.47 6.34
CA LEU A 126 -7.47 8.61 5.44
C LEU A 126 -6.14 9.18 4.90
N PRO A 127 -5.08 9.41 5.73
CA PRO A 127 -3.78 9.85 5.20
C PRO A 127 -3.15 8.85 4.23
N LEU A 128 -3.31 7.55 4.51
CA LEU A 128 -2.75 6.44 3.73
C LEU A 128 -3.57 6.11 2.48
N HIS A 129 -4.73 6.74 2.29
CA HIS A 129 -5.66 6.42 1.21
C HIS A 129 -4.99 6.50 -0.17
N SER A 130 -4.28 7.59 -0.45
CA SER A 130 -3.59 7.79 -1.73
C SER A 130 -2.51 6.73 -1.98
N VAL A 131 -1.73 6.39 -0.95
CA VAL A 131 -0.69 5.36 -0.99
C VAL A 131 -1.29 3.99 -1.34
N CYS A 132 -2.35 3.59 -0.64
CA CYS A 132 -3.03 2.34 -0.90
C CYS A 132 -3.67 2.30 -2.29
N VAL A 133 -4.37 3.38 -2.68
CA VAL A 133 -5.09 3.45 -3.96
C VAL A 133 -4.14 3.40 -5.14
N GLU A 134 -3.03 4.15 -5.14
CA GLU A 134 -2.10 4.14 -6.27
C GLU A 134 -1.39 2.78 -6.41
N ARG A 135 -1.03 2.15 -5.28
CA ARG A 135 -0.50 0.79 -5.28
C ARG A 135 -1.51 -0.22 -5.83
N LEU A 136 -2.76 -0.18 -5.37
CA LEU A 136 -3.85 -1.03 -5.86
C LEU A 136 -4.16 -0.77 -7.34
N LYS A 137 -4.13 0.47 -7.82
CA LYS A 137 -4.30 0.79 -9.26
C LYS A 137 -3.22 0.13 -10.10
N HIS A 138 -1.97 0.18 -9.65
CA HIS A 138 -0.87 -0.49 -10.35
C HIS A 138 -1.06 -2.01 -10.38
N ILE A 139 -1.48 -2.60 -9.26
CA ILE A 139 -1.81 -4.04 -9.15
C ILE A 139 -2.95 -4.41 -10.11
N VAL A 140 -4.02 -3.61 -10.18
CA VAL A 140 -5.14 -3.82 -11.11
C VAL A 140 -4.69 -3.77 -12.57
N ARG A 141 -3.79 -2.84 -12.95
CA ARG A 141 -3.24 -2.78 -14.32
C ARG A 141 -2.50 -4.06 -14.70
N LYS A 142 -1.66 -4.59 -13.80
CA LYS A 142 -1.00 -5.89 -13.98
C LYS A 142 -2.01 -7.04 -14.05
N GLY A 143 -3.01 -7.01 -13.15
CA GLY A 143 -4.10 -8.00 -13.09
C GLY A 143 -4.91 -8.10 -14.36
N ARG A 144 -5.25 -6.98 -14.97
CA ARG A 144 -5.95 -6.95 -16.27
C ARG A 144 -5.18 -7.67 -17.37
N ILE A 145 -3.86 -7.46 -17.44
CA ILE A 145 -3.01 -8.17 -18.42
C ILE A 145 -2.99 -9.67 -18.13
N CYS A 146 -2.85 -10.06 -16.86
CA CYS A 146 -2.91 -11.47 -16.47
C CYS A 146 -4.24 -12.13 -16.85
N MET A 147 -5.36 -11.44 -16.59
CA MET A 147 -6.71 -11.86 -16.93
C MET A 147 -6.89 -12.09 -18.44
N GLN A 148 -6.51 -11.10 -19.25
CA GLN A 148 -6.57 -11.18 -20.72
C GLN A 148 -5.72 -12.30 -21.32
N LYS A 149 -4.65 -12.68 -20.63
CA LYS A 149 -3.77 -13.77 -21.04
C LYS A 149 -4.17 -15.13 -20.46
N GLY A 150 -5.26 -15.21 -19.70
CA GLY A 150 -5.75 -16.46 -19.11
C GLY A 150 -5.03 -16.93 -17.84
N TYR A 151 -4.23 -16.06 -17.19
CA TYR A 151 -3.49 -16.38 -15.97
C TYR A 151 -4.35 -16.24 -14.73
N SER A 152 -4.00 -16.98 -13.68
CA SER A 152 -4.66 -16.85 -12.38
C SER A 152 -4.37 -15.49 -11.74
N ILE A 153 -5.33 -14.56 -11.88
CA ILE A 153 -5.30 -13.25 -11.21
C ILE A 153 -5.17 -13.40 -9.69
N ILE A 154 -5.77 -14.45 -9.10
CA ILE A 154 -5.76 -14.64 -7.65
C ILE A 154 -4.34 -14.82 -7.13
N SER A 155 -3.48 -15.60 -7.80
CA SER A 155 -2.09 -15.80 -7.37
C SER A 155 -1.31 -14.48 -7.38
N MET A 156 -1.47 -13.69 -8.45
CA MET A 156 -0.83 -12.37 -8.56
C MET A 156 -1.35 -11.41 -7.48
N LEU A 157 -2.68 -11.32 -7.30
CA LEU A 157 -3.27 -10.49 -6.25
C LEU A 157 -2.82 -10.91 -4.85
N THR A 158 -2.71 -12.21 -4.55
CA THR A 158 -2.18 -12.69 -3.27
C THR A 158 -0.78 -12.13 -3.01
N SER A 159 0.12 -12.16 -4.00
CA SER A 159 1.49 -11.65 -3.84
C SER A 159 1.58 -10.13 -3.61
N GLU A 160 0.53 -9.39 -3.93
CA GLU A 160 0.49 -7.92 -3.88
C GLU A 160 -0.39 -7.38 -2.73
N ILE A 161 -1.42 -8.13 -2.32
CA ILE A 161 -2.32 -7.79 -1.21
C ILE A 161 -1.64 -8.03 0.14
N VAL A 162 -0.86 -9.10 0.28
CA VAL A 162 -0.13 -9.40 1.53
C VAL A 162 0.79 -8.23 1.92
N PRO A 163 1.64 -7.69 1.03
CA PRO A 163 2.42 -6.49 1.33
C PRO A 163 1.62 -5.24 1.71
N ILE A 164 0.38 -5.09 1.22
CA ILE A 164 -0.49 -3.97 1.63
C ILE A 164 -1.00 -4.16 3.06
N MET A 165 -1.35 -5.40 3.43
CA MET A 165 -1.72 -5.73 4.81
C MET A 165 -0.54 -5.51 5.77
N GLU A 166 0.65 -5.95 5.39
CA GLU A 166 1.90 -5.72 6.15
C GLU A 166 2.20 -4.22 6.32
N LEU A 167 2.07 -3.43 5.25
CA LEU A 167 2.20 -1.98 5.30
C LEU A 167 1.23 -1.38 6.33
N LEU A 168 -0.05 -1.69 6.24
CA LEU A 168 -1.05 -1.09 7.13
C LEU A 168 -0.87 -1.54 8.60
N SER A 169 -0.47 -2.79 8.85
CA SER A 169 -0.05 -3.23 10.20
C SER A 169 1.15 -2.45 10.72
N SER A 170 2.17 -2.22 9.88
CA SER A 170 3.37 -1.48 10.28
C SER A 170 3.06 -0.01 10.57
N MET A 171 2.20 0.63 9.78
CA MET A 171 1.80 2.02 9.98
C MET A 171 0.98 2.19 11.27
N LYS A 172 0.22 1.18 11.68
CA LYS A 172 -0.53 1.24 12.94
C LYS A 172 0.39 1.30 14.16
N THR A 173 1.56 0.67 14.08
CA THR A 173 2.47 0.46 15.21
C THR A 173 3.67 1.41 15.20
N HIS A 174 4.12 1.85 14.03
CA HIS A 174 5.37 2.60 13.84
C HIS A 174 5.18 3.87 12.99
N SER A 175 3.95 4.35 12.79
CA SER A 175 3.76 5.67 12.16
C SER A 175 4.34 6.77 13.04
N VAL A 176 4.81 7.84 12.40
CA VAL A 176 5.23 9.05 13.11
C VAL A 176 3.98 9.73 13.70
N PRO A 177 4.01 10.16 14.97
CA PRO A 177 2.91 10.90 15.58
C PRO A 177 2.64 12.23 14.88
N GLU A 178 1.44 12.79 15.06
CA GLU A 178 1.08 14.09 14.49
C GLU A 178 1.96 15.22 15.03
N GLU A 179 2.23 15.16 16.34
CA GLU A 179 3.12 16.08 17.04
C GLU A 179 4.48 15.42 17.24
N VAL A 180 5.53 16.12 16.81
CA VAL A 180 6.92 15.71 16.99
C VAL A 180 7.56 16.73 17.94
N ASP A 181 8.01 16.27 19.11
CA ASP A 181 8.74 17.13 20.05
C ASP A 181 10.15 17.38 19.49
N ILE A 182 10.58 18.64 19.52
CA ILE A 182 11.92 19.05 19.08
C ILE A 182 13.01 18.33 19.89
N LYS A 183 12.72 17.95 21.14
CA LYS A 183 13.63 17.21 22.02
C LYS A 183 14.04 15.83 21.46
N ASP A 184 13.15 15.21 20.69
CA ASP A 184 13.38 13.89 20.10
C ASP A 184 14.13 13.98 18.76
N THR A 185 14.54 15.18 18.36
CA THR A 185 15.22 15.46 17.09
C THR A 185 16.69 15.81 17.31
N LEU A 186 17.46 15.86 16.22
CA LEU A 186 18.85 16.31 16.27
C LEU A 186 18.97 17.79 16.66
N LEU A 187 17.92 18.60 16.54
CA LEU A 187 17.98 20.03 16.86
C LEU A 187 18.18 20.31 18.36
N ASN A 188 17.95 19.30 19.20
CA ASN A 188 18.17 19.38 20.64
C ASN A 188 19.55 18.85 21.07
N ASP A 189 20.41 18.43 20.13
CA ASP A 189 21.76 17.97 20.45
C ASP A 189 22.73 19.14 20.55
N ASP A 190 23.43 19.24 21.68
CA ASP A 190 24.45 20.26 21.93
C ASP A 190 25.69 20.09 21.02
N ASP A 191 25.85 18.92 20.40
CA ASP A 191 27.01 18.50 19.61
C ASP A 191 26.88 18.77 18.08
N ILE A 192 25.85 19.48 17.62
CA ILE A 192 25.67 19.81 16.18
C ILE A 192 26.85 20.60 15.60
N GLY A 193 27.64 21.28 16.45
CA GLY A 193 28.74 22.16 16.06
C GLY A 193 29.99 21.48 15.48
N ASP A 194 30.05 20.15 15.38
CA ASP A 194 31.11 19.51 14.58
C ASP A 194 30.82 19.71 13.08
N SER A 195 31.76 20.34 12.37
CA SER A 195 31.66 20.69 10.94
C SER A 195 31.19 19.55 10.04
N CYS A 196 31.50 18.29 10.37
CA CYS A 196 31.05 17.12 9.62
C CYS A 196 29.56 16.82 9.84
N HIS A 197 29.04 17.04 11.04
CA HIS A 197 27.63 16.81 11.38
C HIS A 197 26.76 17.95 10.88
N GLU A 198 27.25 19.19 10.92
CA GLU A 198 26.56 20.34 10.35
C GLU A 198 26.35 20.19 8.83
N ASP A 199 27.40 19.88 8.07
CA ASP A 199 27.30 19.71 6.62
C ASP A 199 26.39 18.53 6.22
N PHE A 200 26.46 17.42 6.96
CA PHE A 200 25.56 16.29 6.77
C PHE A 200 24.09 16.66 6.99
N LEU A 201 23.79 17.32 8.12
CA LEU A 201 22.43 17.72 8.46
C LEU A 201 21.88 18.75 7.45
N HIS A 202 22.70 19.72 7.06
CA HIS A 202 22.35 20.70 6.04
C HIS A 202 22.01 20.03 4.70
N LYS A 203 22.83 19.05 4.25
CA LYS A 203 22.57 18.28 3.03
C LYS A 203 21.31 17.43 3.15
N ALA A 204 21.09 16.78 4.30
CA ALA A 204 19.93 15.92 4.53
C ALA A 204 18.62 16.73 4.45
N ILE A 205 18.53 17.84 5.19
CA ILE A 205 17.34 18.70 5.19
C ILE A 205 17.12 19.34 3.83
N SER A 206 18.17 19.92 3.23
CA SER A 206 18.07 20.56 1.91
C SER A 206 17.59 19.58 0.84
N SER A 207 18.15 18.37 0.82
CA SER A 207 17.79 17.35 -0.14
C SER A 207 16.37 16.82 0.08
N HIS A 208 15.94 16.64 1.34
CA HIS A 208 14.58 16.26 1.71
C HIS A 208 13.54 17.27 1.20
N LEU A 209 13.77 18.57 1.40
CA LEU A 209 12.89 19.63 0.91
C LEU A 209 12.85 19.68 -0.63
N GLN A 210 13.99 19.48 -1.28
CA GLN A 210 14.10 19.44 -2.75
C GLN A 210 13.46 18.19 -3.38
N THR A 211 13.30 17.11 -2.61
CA THR A 211 12.62 15.87 -3.05
C THR A 211 11.19 15.77 -2.53
N CYS A 212 10.52 16.92 -2.38
CA CYS A 212 9.10 16.99 -2.01
C CYS A 212 8.79 16.32 -0.67
N GLY A 213 9.72 16.36 0.29
CA GLY A 213 9.53 15.77 1.61
C GLY A 213 9.63 14.24 1.64
N CYS A 214 10.10 13.60 0.57
CA CYS A 214 10.22 12.15 0.49
C CYS A 214 11.66 11.69 0.77
N SER A 215 11.86 10.86 1.79
CA SER A 215 13.20 10.40 2.19
C SER A 215 13.20 9.00 2.78
N VAL A 216 14.30 8.29 2.53
CA VAL A 216 14.62 7.01 3.18
C VAL A 216 15.87 7.21 4.00
N VAL A 217 15.76 6.93 5.29
CA VAL A 217 16.85 7.02 6.26
C VAL A 217 17.28 5.61 6.60
N VAL A 218 18.54 5.27 6.33
CA VAL A 218 19.11 3.94 6.55
C VAL A 218 20.27 4.00 7.53
N GLY A 219 20.37 2.99 8.39
CA GLY A 219 21.48 2.85 9.33
C GLY A 219 21.46 1.54 10.08
N SER A 220 22.50 1.28 10.86
CA SER A 220 22.60 0.09 11.73
C SER A 220 22.02 0.30 13.12
N ASN A 221 21.85 1.55 13.57
CA ASN A 221 21.31 1.88 14.89
C ASN A 221 19.90 2.50 14.78
N PRO A 222 18.87 1.90 15.39
CA PRO A 222 17.49 2.37 15.28
C PRO A 222 17.27 3.76 15.90
N ASP A 223 17.93 4.07 17.01
CA ASP A 223 17.79 5.37 17.67
C ASP A 223 18.31 6.51 16.78
N LYS A 224 19.48 6.31 16.16
CA LYS A 224 20.06 7.27 15.21
C LYS A 224 19.16 7.47 13.98
N VAL A 225 18.64 6.38 13.43
CA VAL A 225 17.73 6.44 12.28
C VAL A 225 16.45 7.19 12.66
N ASN A 226 15.81 6.82 13.77
CA ASN A 226 14.57 7.44 14.22
C ASN A 226 14.74 8.93 14.54
N LYS A 227 15.89 9.33 15.12
CA LYS A 227 16.19 10.74 15.40
C LYS A 227 16.26 11.59 14.13
N ILE A 228 16.87 11.07 13.07
CA ILE A 228 16.88 11.73 11.75
C ILE A 228 15.47 11.74 11.16
N VAL A 229 14.72 10.63 11.25
CA VAL A 229 13.32 10.58 10.77
C VAL A 229 12.48 11.65 11.43
N PHE A 230 12.53 11.79 12.77
CA PHE A 230 11.83 12.84 13.50
C PHE A 230 12.28 14.23 13.07
N THR A 231 13.59 14.45 12.91
CA THR A 231 14.16 15.72 12.46
C THR A 231 13.60 16.15 11.10
N LEU A 232 13.54 15.23 10.13
CA LEU A 232 12.97 15.51 8.81
C LEU A 232 11.45 15.73 8.87
N CYS A 233 10.75 14.96 9.71
CA CYS A 233 9.30 15.08 9.89
C CYS A 233 8.85 16.42 10.47
N LEU A 234 9.73 17.19 11.12
CA LEU A 234 9.43 18.58 11.54
C LEU A 234 8.99 19.45 10.36
N PHE A 235 9.53 19.20 9.17
CA PHE A 235 9.25 19.95 7.95
C PHE A 235 8.03 19.44 7.17
N LEU A 236 7.34 18.43 7.68
CA LEU A 236 6.13 17.87 7.09
C LEU A 236 4.88 18.36 7.82
N THR A 237 3.75 18.38 7.11
CA THR A 237 2.43 18.59 7.71
C THR A 237 2.00 17.38 8.57
N PRO A 238 1.09 17.55 9.55
CA PRO A 238 0.62 16.43 10.38
C PRO A 238 0.07 15.23 9.58
N ALA A 239 -0.58 15.49 8.45
CA ALA A 239 -1.10 14.43 7.58
C ALA A 239 0.04 13.65 6.88
N GLU A 240 1.11 14.32 6.45
CA GLU A 240 2.28 13.70 5.82
C GLU A 240 3.13 12.93 6.85
N ARG A 241 3.19 13.39 8.11
CA ARG A 241 3.80 12.65 9.23
C ARG A 241 3.10 11.31 9.45
N LYS A 242 1.75 11.29 9.43
CA LYS A 242 0.98 10.02 9.48
C LYS A 242 1.24 9.09 8.29
N CYS A 243 1.82 9.60 7.21
CA CYS A 243 2.31 8.83 6.06
C CYS A 243 3.82 8.58 6.11
N SER A 244 4.45 8.72 7.27
CA SER A 244 5.86 8.44 7.52
C SER A 244 6.00 7.36 8.60
N ARG A 245 7.08 6.57 8.53
CA ARG A 245 7.29 5.39 9.37
C ARG A 245 8.65 5.41 10.04
N LEU A 246 8.66 5.19 11.35
CA LEU A 246 9.85 4.96 12.16
C LEU A 246 10.45 3.57 11.88
N CYS A 247 11.75 3.40 12.11
CA CYS A 247 12.35 2.07 12.09
C CYS A 247 11.96 1.28 13.34
N ARG A 248 11.89 -0.05 13.19
CA ARG A 248 11.70 -1.02 14.26
C ARG A 248 13.06 -1.58 14.67
N ALA A 249 13.31 -1.73 15.97
CA ALA A 249 14.60 -2.21 16.49
C ALA A 249 14.83 -3.70 16.23
N ASP A 250 13.78 -4.52 16.39
CA ASP A 250 13.88 -5.98 16.39
C ASP A 250 13.71 -6.62 15.00
N ASP A 251 13.33 -5.84 13.99
CA ASP A 251 13.17 -6.34 12.62
C ASP A 251 13.28 -5.22 11.58
N SER A 252 13.66 -5.59 10.36
CA SER A 252 13.82 -4.67 9.24
C SER A 252 12.55 -4.59 8.41
N PHE A 253 11.94 -3.41 8.37
CA PHE A 253 10.94 -3.13 7.34
C PHE A 253 11.58 -3.10 5.95
N LYS A 254 10.78 -3.40 4.94
CA LYS A 254 11.14 -3.18 3.54
C LYS A 254 10.73 -1.76 3.14
N TYR A 255 11.35 -1.25 2.07
CA TYR A 255 10.90 -0.01 1.47
C TYR A 255 9.44 -0.14 1.00
N ASP A 256 8.59 0.82 1.37
CA ASP A 256 7.23 0.91 0.88
C ASP A 256 7.05 2.14 -0.02
N THR A 257 6.54 1.89 -1.23
CA THR A 257 6.24 2.95 -2.19
C THR A 257 5.18 3.91 -1.64
N GLY A 258 5.44 5.21 -1.68
CA GLY A 258 4.46 6.27 -1.40
C GLY A 258 4.45 6.84 0.02
N LEU A 259 5.22 6.28 0.96
CA LEU A 259 5.44 6.96 2.25
C LEU A 259 6.40 8.15 2.09
N PHE A 260 6.23 9.17 2.92
CA PHE A 260 7.05 10.38 2.89
C PHE A 260 8.43 10.10 3.49
N VAL A 261 8.53 9.86 4.80
CA VAL A 261 9.81 9.52 5.45
C VAL A 261 9.75 8.09 5.97
N GLN A 262 10.79 7.30 5.71
CA GLN A 262 10.89 5.92 6.18
C GLN A 262 12.25 5.65 6.82
N GLY A 263 12.24 5.22 8.08
CA GLY A 263 13.41 4.65 8.75
C GLY A 263 13.53 3.16 8.46
N LEU A 264 14.68 2.73 7.92
CA LEU A 264 14.95 1.32 7.60
C LEU A 264 16.32 0.91 8.18
N LEU A 265 16.40 -0.31 8.71
CA LEU A 265 17.67 -0.84 9.20
C LEU A 265 18.44 -1.55 8.08
N LYS A 266 19.76 -1.44 8.13
CA LYS A 266 20.66 -2.29 7.35
C LYS A 266 20.57 -3.73 7.81
N ASP A 267 20.86 -4.66 6.91
CA ASP A 267 20.96 -6.08 7.25
C ASP A 267 22.17 -6.37 8.15
N SER A 268 22.28 -7.62 8.61
CA SER A 268 23.39 -8.07 9.47
C SER A 268 24.78 -7.96 8.82
N THR A 269 24.85 -7.77 7.50
CA THR A 269 26.10 -7.52 6.77
C THR A 269 26.45 -6.03 6.66
N GLY A 270 25.60 -5.15 7.22
CA GLY A 270 25.73 -3.70 7.10
C GLY A 270 25.32 -3.18 5.72
N SER A 271 24.54 -3.95 4.97
CA SER A 271 24.11 -3.61 3.62
C SER A 271 22.62 -3.24 3.59
N PHE A 272 22.25 -2.41 2.63
CA PHE A 272 20.85 -2.11 2.34
C PHE A 272 20.65 -2.00 0.84
N VAL A 273 19.68 -2.75 0.31
CA VAL A 273 19.35 -2.74 -1.11
C VAL A 273 18.06 -1.98 -1.31
N LEU A 274 18.17 -0.76 -1.82
CA LEU A 274 17.00 0.03 -2.19
C LEU A 274 16.37 -0.54 -3.48
N PRO A 275 15.10 -1.00 -3.44
CA PRO A 275 14.47 -1.66 -4.59
C PRO A 275 14.11 -0.65 -5.69
N TYR A 276 14.97 -0.59 -6.71
CA TYR A 276 14.86 0.34 -7.84
C TYR A 276 13.43 0.45 -8.43
N ARG A 277 12.75 -0.69 -8.61
CA ARG A 277 11.39 -0.72 -9.18
C ARG A 277 10.38 0.02 -8.30
N GLN A 278 10.39 -0.26 -7.01
CA GLN A 278 9.43 0.31 -6.05
C GLN A 278 9.67 1.81 -5.85
N VAL A 279 10.93 2.24 -5.87
CA VAL A 279 11.30 3.66 -5.82
C VAL A 279 10.76 4.41 -7.05
N LEU A 280 10.86 3.83 -8.25
CA LEU A 280 10.30 4.45 -9.45
C LEU A 280 8.76 4.51 -9.44
N TYR A 281 8.08 3.61 -8.73
CA TYR A 281 6.63 3.69 -8.57
C TYR A 281 6.18 4.78 -7.59
N SER A 282 7.08 5.36 -6.80
CA SER A 282 6.72 6.41 -5.84
C SER A 282 6.28 7.68 -6.57
N PRO A 283 5.26 8.39 -6.08
CA PRO A 283 4.73 9.59 -6.74
C PRO A 283 5.78 10.72 -6.82
N TYR A 284 6.69 10.76 -5.86
CA TYR A 284 7.73 11.79 -5.74
C TYR A 284 9.13 11.16 -5.75
N PRO A 285 10.16 11.92 -6.18
CA PRO A 285 11.55 11.50 -6.02
C PRO A 285 11.89 11.33 -4.54
N THR A 286 12.90 10.52 -4.23
CA THR A 286 13.27 10.20 -2.85
C THR A 286 14.72 10.56 -2.57
N THR A 287 15.01 11.20 -1.44
CA THR A 287 16.38 11.32 -0.93
C THR A 287 16.75 10.07 -0.12
N HIS A 288 17.92 9.50 -0.40
CA HIS A 288 18.50 8.40 0.36
C HIS A 288 19.57 8.93 1.31
N ILE A 289 19.34 8.77 2.60
CA ILE A 289 20.20 9.26 3.68
C ILE A 289 20.76 8.05 4.42
N ASP A 290 22.09 7.90 4.44
CA ASP A 290 22.78 6.86 5.20
C ASP A 290 23.48 7.49 6.41
N VAL A 291 23.02 7.15 7.61
CA VAL A 291 23.46 7.77 8.87
C VAL A 291 24.74 7.13 9.43
N ASP A 292 25.16 5.96 8.94
CA ASP A 292 26.40 5.35 9.43
C ASP A 292 27.63 5.92 8.73
N ILE A 293 27.48 6.30 7.45
CA ILE A 293 28.54 6.89 6.63
C ILE A 293 28.31 8.38 6.33
N ASN A 294 27.26 8.99 6.90
CA ASN A 294 26.88 10.39 6.71
C ASN A 294 26.78 10.81 5.23
N THR A 295 26.13 9.96 4.41
CA THR A 295 25.95 10.26 2.98
C THR A 295 24.52 10.59 2.63
N VAL A 296 24.34 11.55 1.73
CA VAL A 296 23.04 11.96 1.20
C VAL A 296 23.09 11.82 -0.31
N LYS A 297 22.19 11.00 -0.87
CA LYS A 297 22.04 10.78 -2.31
C LYS A 297 20.65 11.23 -2.72
N GLN A 298 20.57 12.02 -3.78
CA GLN A 298 19.32 12.61 -4.25
C GLN A 298 18.89 11.99 -5.58
N MET A 299 17.59 11.79 -5.75
CA MET A 299 17.00 11.45 -7.04
C MET A 299 16.84 12.68 -7.95
N PRO A 300 16.63 12.49 -9.27
CA PRO A 300 16.35 13.59 -10.17
C PRO A 300 15.12 14.42 -9.76
N PRO A 301 15.00 15.66 -10.24
CA PRO A 301 13.84 16.51 -9.96
C PRO A 301 12.50 15.86 -10.32
N CYS A 302 11.42 16.29 -9.66
CA CYS A 302 10.10 15.65 -9.75
C CYS A 302 9.57 15.48 -11.19
N HIS A 303 9.84 16.43 -12.09
CA HIS A 303 9.38 16.36 -13.47
C HIS A 303 10.09 15.25 -14.27
N GLU A 304 11.40 15.07 -14.08
CA GLU A 304 12.17 13.97 -14.67
C GLU A 304 11.76 12.64 -14.05
N HIS A 305 11.61 12.58 -12.73
CA HIS A 305 11.12 11.39 -12.03
C HIS A 305 9.77 10.94 -12.59
N THR A 306 8.81 11.86 -12.74
CA THR A 306 7.49 11.56 -13.32
C THR A 306 7.61 11.03 -14.76
N TYR A 307 8.48 11.62 -15.57
CA TYR A 307 8.74 11.15 -16.93
C TYR A 307 9.31 9.72 -16.94
N HIS A 308 10.34 9.46 -16.14
CA HIS A 308 10.98 8.16 -16.01
C HIS A 308 10.04 7.09 -15.46
N GLN A 309 9.27 7.43 -14.43
CA GLN A 309 8.24 6.58 -13.86
C GLN A 309 7.22 6.14 -14.93
N ARG A 310 6.65 7.07 -15.70
CA ARG A 310 5.68 6.74 -16.75
C ARG A 310 6.29 5.84 -17.82
N ARG A 311 7.52 6.15 -18.24
CA ARG A 311 8.26 5.34 -19.21
C ARG A 311 8.51 3.93 -18.68
N TYR A 312 8.91 3.81 -17.42
CA TYR A 312 9.18 2.53 -16.76
C TYR A 312 7.92 1.69 -16.63
N MET A 313 6.84 2.25 -16.08
CA MET A 313 5.55 1.55 -15.94
C MET A 313 5.02 1.07 -17.30
N ARG A 314 5.12 1.90 -18.35
CA ARG A 314 4.70 1.49 -19.71
C ARG A 314 5.56 0.35 -20.24
N ALA A 315 6.88 0.41 -20.04
CA ALA A 315 7.80 -0.63 -20.48
C ALA A 315 7.54 -1.96 -19.73
N GLU A 316 7.28 -1.90 -18.43
CA GLU A 316 6.95 -3.07 -17.62
C GLU A 316 5.64 -3.73 -18.08
N LEU A 317 4.56 -2.96 -18.24
CA LEU A 317 3.28 -3.49 -18.72
C LEU A 317 3.43 -4.08 -20.14
N SER A 318 4.24 -3.46 -21.00
CA SER A 318 4.55 -3.99 -22.34
C SER A 318 5.35 -5.30 -22.27
N ALA A 319 6.29 -5.41 -21.34
CA ALA A 319 7.05 -6.63 -21.11
C ALA A 319 6.16 -7.75 -20.56
N LEU A 320 5.27 -7.43 -19.62
CA LEU A 320 4.27 -8.37 -19.11
C LEU A 320 3.37 -8.88 -20.25
N TRP A 321 2.92 -8.00 -21.15
CA TRP A 321 2.12 -8.42 -22.31
C TRP A 321 2.86 -9.39 -23.25
N ARG A 322 4.18 -9.24 -23.41
CA ARG A 322 5.02 -10.07 -24.30
C ARG A 322 5.48 -11.38 -23.65
N ASN A 323 5.88 -11.31 -22.38
CA ASN A 323 6.54 -12.41 -21.66
C ASN A 323 5.57 -13.39 -21.01
N VAL A 324 4.29 -13.11 -21.05
CA VAL A 324 3.23 -13.98 -20.56
C VAL A 324 2.83 -14.89 -21.73
N PRO A 325 3.32 -16.15 -21.80
CA PRO A 325 3.02 -17.05 -22.92
C PRO A 325 1.51 -17.20 -23.10
N GLN A 326 1.04 -17.27 -24.34
CA GLN A 326 -0.37 -17.55 -24.59
C GLN A 326 -0.67 -18.98 -24.11
N PRO A 327 -1.79 -19.21 -23.39
CA PRO A 327 -2.24 -20.56 -23.13
C PRO A 327 -2.44 -21.26 -24.48
N LYS A 328 -1.78 -22.41 -24.64
CA LYS A 328 -2.00 -23.30 -25.79
C LYS A 328 -3.40 -23.90 -25.73
#